data_AF-A0A842SV90-F1
#
_entry.id   AF-A0A842SV90-F1
#
_cell.length_a   1.000
_cell.length_b   1.000
_cell.length_c   1.000
_cell.angle_alpha   90.00
_cell.angle_beta   90.00
_cell.angle_gamma   90.00
#
_symmetry.space_group_name_H-M   'P 1'
#
loop_
_entity.id
_entity.type
_entity.pdbx_description
1 polymer ?
#
loop_
_entity_poly.entity_id
_entity_poly.type
_entity_poly.pdbx_seq_one_letter_code
_entity_poly.pdbx_strand_id
1 'polypeptide(L)'
;MLKNSVTRVKKIAEKLTESDEVDFEFPFFMVYLHAITSGTLSRLVMLKLAAEKIIFQSTSKYLNHILDLTENWRYSQSKASEIVSETVPTEEFKDFLYKFSQSVSVGEPTDDFIKMYYKNWVAEYEASRLQDLDKLK
;
A
#
# COMPACT_ATOMS: atom_id res chain seq x y z
N MET A 1 -36.32 7.71 8.53
CA MET A 1 -35.14 8.60 8.44
C MET A 1 -33.99 8.23 9.38
N LEU A 2 -34.23 7.71 10.59
CA LEU A 2 -33.15 7.37 11.56
C LEU A 2 -32.28 6.15 11.23
N LYS A 3 -32.75 5.20 10.40
CA LYS A 3 -31.93 4.03 10.02
C LYS A 3 -30.73 4.40 9.13
N ASN A 4 -30.88 5.39 8.25
CA ASN A 4 -29.81 5.80 7.32
C ASN A 4 -28.66 6.52 8.01
N SER A 5 -28.91 7.26 9.11
CA SER A 5 -27.85 7.95 9.86
C SER A 5 -26.98 6.96 10.65
N VAL A 6 -27.59 5.95 11.28
CA VAL A 6 -26.87 4.90 12.01
C VAL A 6 -25.97 4.07 11.08
N THR A 7 -26.47 3.70 9.89
CA THR A 7 -25.67 2.99 8.88
C THR A 7 -24.47 3.82 8.40
N ARG A 8 -24.65 5.13 8.25
CA ARG A 8 -23.58 6.04 7.83
C ARG A 8 -22.49 6.17 8.89
N VAL A 9 -22.86 6.30 10.17
CA VAL A 9 -21.90 6.37 11.29
C VAL A 9 -21.10 5.08 11.40
N LYS A 10 -21.76 3.91 11.30
CA LYS A 10 -21.09 2.60 11.33
C LYS A 10 -20.06 2.46 10.20
N LYS A 11 -20.42 2.85 8.99
CA LYS A 11 -19.52 2.80 7.81
C LYS A 11 -18.32 3.72 7.96
N ILE A 12 -18.49 4.89 8.58
CA ILE A 12 -17.37 5.80 8.87
C ILE A 12 -16.45 5.19 9.92
N ALA A 13 -17.00 4.62 10.99
CA ALA A 13 -16.20 3.96 12.02
C ALA A 13 -15.40 2.77 11.47
N GLU A 14 -16.02 1.92 10.64
CA GLU A 14 -15.33 0.80 9.97
C GLU A 14 -14.18 1.30 9.08
N LYS A 15 -14.40 2.38 8.31
CA LYS A 15 -13.35 2.97 7.47
C LYS A 15 -12.20 3.58 8.27
N LEU A 16 -12.49 4.15 9.43
CA LEU A 16 -11.45 4.68 10.34
C LEU A 16 -10.60 3.55 10.91
N THR A 17 -11.23 2.48 11.42
CA THR A 17 -10.51 1.30 11.92
C THR A 17 -9.63 0.68 10.82
N GLU A 18 -10.17 0.56 9.61
CA GLU A 18 -9.41 0.05 8.46
C GLU A 18 -8.21 0.95 8.10
N SER A 19 -8.37 2.27 8.18
CA SER A 19 -7.27 3.22 7.97
C SER A 19 -6.16 3.01 9.00
N ASP A 20 -6.52 2.92 10.28
CA ASP A 20 -5.57 2.73 11.38
C ASP A 20 -4.81 1.40 11.23
N GLU A 21 -5.49 0.33 10.81
CA GLU A 21 -4.87 -0.97 10.56
C GLU A 21 -3.89 -0.92 9.38
N VAL A 22 -4.25 -0.29 8.27
CA VAL A 22 -3.36 -0.14 7.10
C VAL A 22 -2.15 0.72 7.45
N ASP A 23 -2.33 1.84 8.15
CA ASP A 23 -1.23 2.70 8.59
C ASP A 23 -0.28 1.97 9.53
N PHE A 24 -0.80 1.09 10.40
CA PHE A 24 0.02 0.25 11.26
C PHE A 24 0.82 -0.81 10.48
N GLU A 25 0.22 -1.44 9.47
CA GLU A 25 0.85 -2.48 8.66
C GLU A 25 1.92 -1.91 7.70
N PHE A 26 1.74 -0.68 7.22
CA PHE A 26 2.52 -0.11 6.12
C PHE A 26 4.04 -0.07 6.36
N PRO A 27 4.56 0.32 7.55
CA PRO A 27 5.99 0.26 7.82
C PRO A 27 6.59 -1.15 7.68
N PHE A 28 5.88 -2.16 8.20
CA PHE A 28 6.31 -3.55 8.11
C PHE A 28 6.23 -4.07 6.68
N PHE A 29 5.20 -3.65 5.94
CA PHE A 29 5.05 -3.93 4.52
C PHE A 29 6.24 -3.38 3.72
N MET A 30 6.64 -2.13 3.95
CA MET A 30 7.77 -1.51 3.27
C MET A 30 9.10 -2.21 3.57
N VAL A 31 9.36 -2.53 4.84
CA VAL A 31 10.55 -3.30 5.24
C VAL A 31 10.54 -4.69 4.60
N TYR A 32 9.38 -5.35 4.58
CA TYR A 32 9.23 -6.67 3.98
C TYR A 32 9.53 -6.65 2.48
N LEU A 33 8.91 -5.72 1.74
CA LEU A 33 9.16 -5.58 0.30
C LEU A 33 10.65 -5.35 0.03
N HIS A 34 11.27 -4.41 0.74
CA HIS A 34 12.69 -4.13 0.59
C HIS A 34 13.57 -5.36 0.87
N ALA A 35 13.21 -6.18 1.86
CA ALA A 35 13.95 -7.41 2.19
C ALA A 35 13.80 -8.52 1.15
N ILE A 36 12.64 -8.63 0.48
CA ILE A 36 12.38 -9.71 -0.50
C ILE A 36 12.76 -9.33 -1.93
N THR A 37 12.83 -8.04 -2.25
CA THR A 37 13.25 -7.59 -3.57
C THR A 37 14.75 -7.75 -3.76
N SER A 38 15.15 -8.92 -4.24
CA SER A 38 16.42 -9.15 -4.92
C SER A 38 16.22 -9.04 -6.44
N GLY A 39 17.27 -8.70 -7.20
CA GLY A 39 17.20 -8.28 -8.61
C GLY A 39 16.62 -9.26 -9.64
N THR A 40 16.06 -10.39 -9.19
CA THR A 40 15.39 -11.40 -10.04
C THR A 40 13.91 -11.61 -9.70
N LEU A 41 13.38 -10.96 -8.65
CA LEU A 41 11.99 -11.15 -8.24
C LEU A 41 11.03 -10.41 -9.19
N SER A 42 10.12 -11.16 -9.82
CA SER A 42 9.06 -10.55 -10.64
C SER A 42 8.06 -9.77 -9.77
N ARG A 43 7.55 -8.66 -10.31
CA ARG A 43 6.58 -7.78 -9.62
C ARG A 43 5.32 -8.52 -9.15
N LEU A 44 4.78 -9.39 -10.00
CA LEU A 44 3.58 -10.16 -9.65
C LEU A 44 3.87 -11.12 -8.48
N VAL A 45 5.02 -11.80 -8.50
CA VAL A 45 5.40 -12.68 -7.39
C VAL A 45 5.62 -11.88 -6.10
N MET A 46 6.24 -10.70 -6.18
CA MET A 46 6.39 -9.80 -5.03
C MET A 46 5.03 -9.43 -4.42
N LEU A 47 4.06 -9.01 -5.23
CA LEU A 47 2.70 -8.68 -4.77
C LEU A 47 1.99 -9.88 -4.14
N LYS A 48 2.10 -11.07 -4.73
CA LYS A 48 1.54 -12.32 -4.19
C LYS A 48 2.13 -12.65 -2.82
N LEU A 49 3.46 -12.63 -2.71
CA LEU A 49 4.16 -12.93 -1.47
C LEU A 49 3.76 -12.00 -0.33
N ALA A 50 3.55 -10.71 -0.63
CA ALA A 50 3.05 -9.75 0.35
C ALA A 50 1.57 -10.01 0.70
N ALA A 51 0.71 -10.27 -0.29
CA ALA A 51 -0.71 -10.53 -0.08
C ALA A 51 -1.01 -11.82 0.73
N GLU A 52 -0.05 -12.75 0.79
CA GLU A 52 -0.17 -14.00 1.56
C GLU A 52 0.22 -13.84 3.04
N LYS A 53 0.82 -12.70 3.43
CA LYS A 53 1.28 -12.52 4.82
C LYS A 53 0.11 -12.15 5.74
N ILE A 54 -0.09 -12.97 6.76
CA ILE A 54 -1.10 -12.77 7.80
C ILE A 54 -0.95 -11.40 8.49
N ILE A 55 0.28 -10.93 8.69
CA ILE A 55 0.55 -9.62 9.31
C ILE A 55 0.10 -8.44 8.43
N PHE A 56 -0.19 -8.65 7.14
CA PHE A 56 -0.64 -7.62 6.21
C PHE A 56 -2.11 -7.79 5.84
N GLN A 57 -2.96 -8.34 6.71
CA GLN A 57 -4.33 -8.69 6.36
C GLN A 57 -5.13 -7.50 5.77
N SER A 58 -4.93 -6.31 6.30
CA SER A 58 -5.64 -5.09 5.91
C SER A 58 -5.12 -4.53 4.60
N THR A 59 -3.82 -4.63 4.36
CA THR A 59 -3.15 -4.24 3.11
C THR A 59 -3.40 -5.26 2.00
N SER A 60 -3.45 -6.55 2.35
CA SER A 60 -3.52 -7.68 1.42
C SER A 60 -4.78 -7.70 0.57
N LYS A 61 -5.92 -7.22 1.09
CA LYS A 61 -7.15 -7.11 0.28
C LYS A 61 -6.97 -6.20 -0.94
N TYR A 62 -6.17 -5.13 -0.82
CA TYR A 62 -5.87 -4.22 -1.91
C TYR A 62 -4.89 -4.85 -2.90
N LEU A 63 -3.87 -5.55 -2.40
CA LEU A 63 -2.94 -6.31 -3.25
C LEU A 63 -3.67 -7.42 -4.03
N ASN A 64 -4.57 -8.14 -3.37
CA ASN A 64 -5.41 -9.16 -4.01
C ASN A 64 -6.34 -8.55 -5.06
N HIS A 65 -6.84 -7.32 -4.84
CA HIS A 65 -7.61 -6.62 -5.86
C HIS A 65 -6.76 -6.27 -7.10
N ILE A 66 -5.50 -5.85 -6.92
CA ILE A 66 -4.57 -5.64 -8.05
C ILE A 66 -4.32 -6.96 -8.80
N LEU A 67 -4.08 -8.04 -8.06
CA LEU A 67 -3.85 -9.38 -8.62
C LEU A 67 -5.07 -9.87 -9.41
N ASP A 68 -6.28 -9.73 -8.86
CA ASP A 68 -7.54 -10.10 -9.53
C ASP A 68 -7.71 -9.32 -10.84
N LEU A 69 -7.56 -7.99 -10.80
CA LEU A 69 -7.66 -7.14 -11.99
C LEU A 69 -6.65 -7.53 -13.08
N THR A 70 -5.43 -7.92 -12.67
CA THR A 70 -4.37 -8.28 -13.60
C THR A 70 -4.59 -9.69 -14.18
N GLU A 71 -4.88 -10.68 -13.35
CA GLU A 71 -4.91 -12.08 -13.73
C GLU A 71 -6.26 -12.51 -14.32
N ASN A 72 -7.35 -12.04 -13.74
CA ASN A 72 -8.70 -12.44 -14.13
C ASN A 72 -9.34 -11.44 -15.10
N TRP A 73 -9.06 -10.14 -14.95
CA TRP A 73 -9.67 -9.09 -15.78
C TRP A 73 -8.74 -8.54 -16.87
N ARG A 74 -7.51 -9.05 -16.98
CA ARG A 74 -6.52 -8.71 -18.02
C ARG A 74 -6.17 -7.22 -18.09
N TYR A 75 -6.33 -6.48 -16.99
CA TYR A 75 -5.78 -5.14 -16.88
C TYR A 75 -4.26 -5.22 -16.86
N SER A 76 -3.58 -4.19 -17.39
CA SER A 76 -2.14 -4.06 -17.17
C SER A 76 -1.88 -3.86 -15.67
N GLN A 77 -0.77 -4.39 -15.16
CA GLN A 77 -0.40 -4.24 -13.75
C GLN A 77 -0.31 -2.76 -13.33
N SER A 78 0.16 -1.89 -14.25
CA SER A 78 0.18 -0.43 -14.04
C SER A 78 -1.25 0.08 -13.83
N LYS A 79 -2.19 -0.23 -14.74
CA LYS A 79 -3.57 0.27 -14.63
C LYS A 79 -4.30 -0.29 -13.41
N ALA A 80 -4.10 -1.57 -13.08
CA ALA A 80 -4.67 -2.18 -11.89
C ALA A 80 -4.17 -1.49 -10.61
N SER A 81 -2.87 -1.21 -10.51
CA SER A 81 -2.28 -0.52 -9.36
C SER A 81 -2.79 0.92 -9.22
N GLU A 82 -2.92 1.65 -10.35
CA GLU A 82 -3.48 2.99 -10.39
C GLU A 82 -4.93 3.00 -9.88
N ILE A 83 -5.79 2.12 -10.41
CA ILE A 83 -7.19 2.02 -9.97
C ILE A 83 -7.28 1.75 -8.47
N VAL A 84 -6.48 0.81 -7.96
CA VAL A 84 -6.53 0.45 -6.53
C VAL A 84 -5.97 1.56 -5.65
N SER A 85 -5.01 2.35 -6.12
CA SER A 85 -4.48 3.51 -5.38
C SER A 85 -5.56 4.55 -5.04
N GLU A 86 -6.61 4.65 -5.85
CA GLU A 86 -7.74 5.57 -5.57
C GLU A 86 -8.71 5.03 -4.50
N THR A 87 -8.56 3.76 -4.11
CA THR A 87 -9.49 3.06 -3.20
C THR A 87 -8.94 2.82 -1.81
N VAL A 88 -7.61 2.88 -1.63
CA VAL A 88 -6.98 2.64 -0.32
C VAL A 88 -7.31 3.76 0.67
N PRO A 89 -7.30 3.49 1.99
CA PRO A 89 -7.80 4.43 2.99
C PRO A 89 -6.75 5.44 3.44
N THR A 90 -5.46 5.16 3.19
CA THR A 90 -4.33 5.92 3.72
C THR A 90 -3.52 6.57 2.60
N GLU A 91 -3.01 7.78 2.87
CA GLU A 91 -2.27 8.55 1.86
C GLU A 91 -0.89 7.92 1.58
N GLU A 92 -0.22 7.33 2.57
CA GLU A 92 1.07 6.65 2.37
C GLU A 92 0.91 5.45 1.43
N PHE A 93 -0.09 4.61 1.67
CA PHE A 93 -0.30 3.43 0.83
C PHE A 93 -0.79 3.82 -0.58
N LYS A 94 -1.59 4.89 -0.68
CA LYS A 94 -2.01 5.46 -1.96
C LYS A 94 -0.82 5.96 -2.77
N ASP A 95 0.06 6.75 -2.15
CA ASP A 95 1.27 7.25 -2.78
C ASP A 95 2.16 6.10 -3.27
N PHE A 96 2.34 5.06 -2.46
CA PHE A 96 3.08 3.85 -2.86
C PHE A 96 2.47 3.20 -4.09
N LEU A 97 1.17 2.87 -4.07
CA LEU A 97 0.51 2.19 -5.19
C LEU A 97 0.48 3.05 -6.45
N TYR A 98 0.30 4.36 -6.31
CA TYR A 98 0.35 5.29 -7.42
C TYR A 98 1.75 5.33 -8.03
N LYS A 99 2.81 5.55 -7.25
CA LYS A 99 4.20 5.55 -7.77
C LYS A 99 4.62 4.19 -8.33
N PHE A 100 4.15 3.10 -7.72
CA PHE A 100 4.33 1.75 -8.26
C PHE A 100 3.66 1.61 -9.63
N SER A 101 2.45 2.15 -9.81
CA SER A 101 1.79 2.13 -11.12
C SER A 101 2.62 2.84 -12.21
N GLN A 102 3.26 3.96 -11.87
CA GLN A 102 4.07 4.75 -12.79
C GLN A 102 5.36 4.01 -13.15
N SER A 103 6.06 3.48 -12.14
CA SER A 103 7.24 2.60 -12.27
C SER A 103 6.98 1.42 -13.21
N VAL A 104 5.85 0.74 -13.03
CA VAL A 104 5.43 -0.35 -13.91
C VAL A 104 5.18 0.13 -15.34
N SER A 105 4.61 1.31 -15.52
CA SER A 105 4.28 1.84 -16.85
C SER A 105 5.54 2.13 -17.69
N VAL A 106 6.63 2.57 -17.04
CA VAL A 106 7.91 2.88 -17.69
C VAL A 106 8.85 1.68 -17.75
N GLY A 107 8.45 0.54 -17.20
CA GLY A 107 9.23 -0.70 -17.22
C GLY A 107 10.43 -0.69 -16.27
N GLU A 108 10.39 0.11 -15.21
CA GLU A 108 11.44 0.14 -14.19
C GLU A 108 11.59 -1.24 -13.52
N PRO A 109 12.83 -1.70 -13.24
CA PRO A 109 13.07 -2.91 -12.45
C PRO A 109 12.44 -2.82 -11.06
N THR A 110 11.81 -3.92 -10.61
CA THR A 110 11.09 -3.96 -9.32
C THR A 110 11.98 -3.57 -8.14
N ASP A 111 13.21 -4.07 -8.14
CA ASP A 111 14.14 -3.88 -7.04
C ASP A 111 14.66 -2.44 -7.01
N ASP A 112 14.90 -1.82 -8.15
CA ASP A 112 15.28 -0.41 -8.24
C ASP A 112 14.17 0.49 -7.69
N PHE A 113 12.93 0.25 -8.10
CA PHE A 113 11.76 0.97 -7.57
C PHE A 113 11.65 0.82 -6.05
N ILE A 114 11.65 -0.41 -5.53
CA ILE A 114 11.45 -0.65 -4.10
C ILE A 114 12.60 -0.07 -3.28
N LYS A 115 13.85 -0.20 -3.73
CA LYS A 115 15.02 0.41 -3.05
C LYS A 115 14.88 1.93 -2.99
N MET A 116 14.55 2.57 -4.11
CA MET A 116 14.42 4.03 -4.19
C MET A 116 13.24 4.53 -3.35
N TYR A 117 12.08 3.90 -3.49
CA TYR A 117 10.88 4.27 -2.72
C TYR A 117 11.12 4.09 -1.22
N TYR A 118 11.63 2.94 -0.80
CA TYR A 118 11.94 2.65 0.60
C TYR A 118 12.90 3.68 1.20
N LYS A 119 13.98 4.00 0.48
CA LYS A 119 14.95 5.01 0.93
C LYS A 119 14.30 6.38 1.17
N ASN A 120 13.47 6.83 0.25
CA ASN A 120 12.79 8.12 0.38
C ASN A 120 11.76 8.10 1.51
N TRP A 121 10.96 7.03 1.58
CA TRP A 121 9.96 6.84 2.62
C TRP A 121 10.58 6.79 4.02
N VAL A 122 11.69 6.07 4.24
CA VAL A 122 12.37 6.04 5.55
C VAL A 122 12.86 7.43 5.95
N ALA A 123 13.42 8.20 5.02
CA ALA A 123 13.90 9.56 5.30
C ALA A 123 12.73 10.49 5.71
N GLU A 124 11.59 10.39 5.04
CA GLU A 124 10.38 11.14 5.38
C GLU A 124 9.78 10.69 6.72
N TYR A 125 9.73 9.37 6.95
CA TYR A 125 9.24 8.77 8.19
C TYR A 125 10.07 9.22 9.39
N GLU A 126 11.40 9.14 9.32
CA GLU A 126 12.29 9.61 10.40
C GLU A 126 12.09 11.11 10.68
N ALA A 127 12.02 11.93 9.63
CA ALA A 127 11.79 13.36 9.77
C ALA A 127 10.46 13.68 10.45
N SER A 128 9.37 13.02 10.05
CA SER A 128 8.05 13.20 10.67
C SER A 128 8.06 12.81 12.15
N ARG A 129 8.68 11.66 12.48
CA ARG A 129 8.76 11.18 13.86
C ARG A 129 9.55 12.11 14.77
N LEU A 130 10.66 12.67 14.28
CA LEU A 130 11.44 13.66 15.03
C LEU A 130 10.63 14.93 15.29
N GLN A 131 9.90 15.43 14.29
CA GLN A 131 9.02 16.59 14.45
C GLN A 131 7.93 16.35 15.49
N ASP A 132 7.32 15.16 15.51
CA ASP A 132 6.28 14.84 16.48
C ASP A 132 6.84 14.73 17.90
N LEU A 133 8.05 14.19 18.07
CA LEU A 133 8.74 14.18 19.37
C LEU A 133 9.04 15.60 19.88
N ASP A 134 9.39 16.53 18.98
CA ASP A 134 9.64 17.92 19.37
C ASP A 134 8.36 18.68 19.73
N LYS A 135 7.20 18.33 19.16
CA LYS A 135 5.89 18.88 19.56
C LYS A 135 5.43 18.41 20.95
N LEU A 136 5.99 17.32 21.45
CA LEU A 136 5.67 16.75 22.77
C LEU A 136 6.54 17.32 23.90
N LYS A 137 7.54 18.14 23.59
CA LYS A 137 8.36 18.87 24.56
C LYS A 137 7.75 20.24 24.87
#